data_AF-A0A6C0JGS9-F1
#
_entry.id   AF-A0A6C0JGS9-F1
#
_cell.length_a   1.000
_cell.length_b   1.000
_cell.length_c   1.000
_cell.angle_alpha   90.00
_cell.angle_beta   90.00
_cell.angle_gamma   90.00
#
_symmetry.space_group_name_H-M   'P 1'
#
loop_
_entity.id
_entity.type
_entity.pdbx_description
1 polymer ?
#
loop_
_entity_poly.entity_id
_entity_poly.type
_entity_poly.pdbx_seq_one_letter_code
_entity_poly.pdbx_strand_id
1 'polypeptide(L)'
;MVKQKSPIQYKNELADLNVRYKIALDSITNSFPYSKAYPNSNSSKNEYNKDEETFNELRADLFLFRDSLQQDIDKTADGVSGKLKKINVLEKDNAKIMKILNSLENKKLGAVGMFNDSKEIYNMRLSENWLYFLSILGVSYSIYAHSKTNY
;
A
#
# COMPACT_ATOMS: atom_id res chain seq x y z
N MET A 1 -13.23 20.19 -11.90
CA MET A 1 -13.05 19.26 -10.75
C MET A 1 -13.41 20.02 -9.49
N VAL A 2 -14.45 19.60 -8.77
CA VAL A 2 -14.75 20.17 -7.44
C VAL A 2 -13.67 19.65 -6.48
N LYS A 3 -12.97 20.57 -5.82
CA LYS A 3 -11.89 20.25 -4.89
C LYS A 3 -12.50 19.68 -3.61
N GLN A 4 -12.02 18.50 -3.19
CA GLN A 4 -12.45 17.85 -1.94
C GLN A 4 -12.23 18.80 -0.76
N LYS A 5 -13.25 18.97 0.09
CA LYS A 5 -13.15 19.81 1.29
C LYS A 5 -12.35 19.08 2.37
N SER A 6 -11.56 19.82 3.14
CA SER A 6 -10.85 19.26 4.29
C SER A 6 -11.81 19.02 5.47
N PRO A 7 -11.48 18.13 6.42
CA PRO A 7 -12.29 17.93 7.62
C PRO A 7 -12.53 19.22 8.42
N ILE A 8 -11.55 20.14 8.42
CA ILE A 8 -11.67 21.44 9.08
C ILE A 8 -12.70 22.32 8.38
N GLN A 9 -12.72 22.30 7.04
CA GLN A 9 -13.72 23.05 6.27
C GLN A 9 -15.14 22.54 6.56
N TYR A 10 -15.35 21.22 6.56
CA TYR A 10 -16.63 20.63 6.95
C TYR A 10 -17.04 20.97 8.39
N LYS A 11 -16.08 20.97 9.32
CA LYS A 11 -16.34 21.34 10.72
C LYS A 11 -16.80 22.79 10.84
N ASN A 12 -16.16 23.71 10.12
CA ASN A 12 -16.50 25.12 10.14
C ASN A 12 -17.88 25.37 9.51
N GLU A 13 -18.16 24.72 8.38
CA GLU A 13 -19.46 24.83 7.69
C GLU A 13 -20.61 24.23 8.51
N LEU A 14 -20.37 23.10 9.20
CA LEU A 14 -21.34 22.55 10.15
C LEU A 14 -21.58 23.49 11.34
N ALA A 15 -20.53 24.14 11.85
CA ALA A 15 -20.67 25.10 12.94
C ALA A 15 -21.53 26.30 12.52
N ASP A 16 -21.29 26.84 11.32
CA ASP A 16 -22.10 27.92 10.74
C ASP A 16 -23.57 27.51 10.55
N LEU A 17 -23.82 26.35 9.92
CA LEU A 17 -25.16 25.80 9.74
C LEU A 17 -25.89 25.61 11.08
N ASN A 18 -25.17 25.16 12.11
CA ASN A 18 -25.75 24.97 13.45
C ASN A 18 -26.12 26.31 14.12
N VAL A 19 -25.33 27.36 13.92
CA VAL A 19 -25.67 28.71 14.40
C VAL A 19 -26.91 29.22 13.68
N ARG A 20 -26.94 29.15 12.35
CA ARG A 20 -28.10 29.53 11.53
C ARG A 20 -29.35 28.74 11.92
N TYR A 21 -29.20 27.45 12.24
CA TYR A 21 -30.29 26.58 12.68
C TYR A 21 -30.90 27.03 13.99
N LYS A 22 -30.06 27.34 14.98
CA LYS A 22 -30.54 27.82 16.27
C LYS A 22 -31.30 29.14 16.13
N ILE A 23 -30.79 30.05 15.30
CA ILE A 23 -31.45 31.35 15.04
C ILE A 23 -32.81 31.12 14.35
N ALA A 24 -32.84 30.35 13.25
CA ALA A 24 -34.08 30.08 12.52
C ALA A 24 -35.12 29.34 13.38
N LEU A 25 -34.67 28.40 14.21
CA LEU A 25 -35.53 27.67 15.14
C LEU A 25 -36.12 28.61 16.21
N ASP A 26 -35.33 29.52 16.76
CA ASP A 26 -35.82 30.49 17.73
C ASP A 26 -36.82 31.46 17.09
N SER A 27 -36.51 32.00 15.90
CA SER A 27 -37.42 32.88 15.14
C SER A 27 -38.77 32.21 14.87
N ILE A 28 -38.78 31.00 14.29
CA ILE A 28 -40.04 30.31 13.98
C ILE A 28 -40.81 29.92 15.25
N THR A 29 -40.12 29.58 16.34
CA THR A 29 -40.74 29.29 17.64
C THR A 29 -41.41 30.53 18.22
N ASN A 30 -40.82 31.70 18.01
CA ASN A 30 -41.35 32.97 18.50
C ASN A 30 -42.49 33.50 17.61
N SER A 31 -42.40 33.39 16.28
CA SER A 31 -43.43 33.92 15.36
C SER A 31 -44.67 33.03 15.26
N PHE A 32 -44.55 31.72 15.50
CA PHE A 32 -45.67 30.79 15.42
C PHE A 32 -46.83 31.11 16.37
N PRO A 33 -46.64 31.34 17.69
CA PRO A 33 -47.74 31.70 18.59
C PRO A 33 -48.47 32.98 18.16
N TYR A 34 -47.74 34.01 17.71
CA TYR A 34 -48.36 35.27 17.28
C TYR A 34 -49.20 35.10 16.02
N SER A 35 -48.74 34.29 15.06
CA SER A 35 -49.53 34.00 13.85
C SER A 35 -50.81 33.23 14.16
N LYS A 36 -50.81 32.39 15.22
CA LYS A 36 -51.99 31.68 15.71
C LYS A 36 -52.92 32.54 16.57
N ALA A 37 -52.37 33.42 17.42
CA ALA A 37 -53.14 34.29 18.28
C ALA A 37 -53.85 35.43 17.52
N TYR A 38 -53.24 35.92 16.43
CA TYR A 38 -53.75 37.04 15.64
C TYR A 38 -53.91 36.69 14.16
N PRO A 39 -54.83 35.79 13.78
CA PRO A 39 -54.93 35.26 12.41
C PRO A 39 -55.31 36.30 11.35
N ASN A 40 -55.92 37.42 11.75
CA ASN A 40 -56.29 38.53 10.85
C ASN A 40 -55.17 39.56 10.70
N SER A 41 -54.07 39.43 11.45
CA SER A 41 -52.90 40.29 11.33
C SER A 41 -52.02 39.80 10.17
N ASN A 42 -52.04 40.54 9.06
CA ASN A 42 -51.15 40.26 7.92
C ASN A 42 -49.67 40.31 8.34
N SER A 43 -49.31 41.17 9.30
CA SER A 43 -47.94 41.29 9.79
C SER A 43 -47.46 39.99 10.43
N SER A 44 -48.23 39.45 11.39
CA SER A 44 -47.87 38.23 12.12
C SER A 44 -47.84 36.99 11.21
N LYS A 45 -48.73 36.94 10.21
CA LYS A 45 -48.74 35.87 9.21
C LYS A 45 -47.52 35.93 8.28
N ASN A 46 -47.17 37.14 7.81
CA ASN A 46 -46.03 37.33 6.91
C ASN A 46 -44.70 37.02 7.62
N GLU A 47 -44.56 37.41 8.89
CA GLU A 47 -43.38 37.11 9.70
C GLU A 47 -43.19 35.60 9.88
N TYR A 48 -44.25 34.88 10.27
CA TYR A 48 -44.19 33.42 10.37
C TYR A 48 -43.85 32.74 9.03
N ASN A 49 -44.48 33.15 7.92
CA ASN A 49 -44.19 32.56 6.60
C ASN A 49 -42.72 32.77 6.21
N LYS A 50 -42.15 33.95 6.48
CA LYS A 50 -40.74 34.24 6.21
C LYS A 50 -39.81 33.37 7.07
N ASP A 51 -40.12 33.19 8.34
CA ASP A 51 -39.34 32.33 9.23
C ASP A 51 -39.43 30.85 8.80
N GLU A 52 -40.61 30.40 8.38
CA GLU A 52 -40.84 29.07 7.82
C GLU A 52 -40.05 28.84 6.52
N GLU A 53 -40.04 29.80 5.60
CA GLU A 53 -39.22 29.77 4.39
C GLU A 53 -37.73 29.67 4.74
N THR A 54 -37.25 30.52 5.64
CA THR A 54 -35.84 30.52 6.10
C THR A 54 -35.46 29.18 6.72
N PHE A 55 -36.35 28.59 7.53
CA PHE A 55 -36.12 27.28 8.13
C PHE A 55 -36.08 26.15 7.09
N ASN A 56 -36.96 26.21 6.09
CA ASN A 56 -36.99 25.25 4.99
C ASN A 56 -35.75 25.34 4.09
N GLU A 57 -35.27 26.54 3.79
CA GLU A 57 -34.01 26.76 3.07
C GLU A 57 -32.84 26.14 3.84
N LEU A 58 -32.76 26.38 5.15
CA LEU A 58 -31.70 25.80 5.95
C LEU A 58 -31.76 24.27 6.03
N ARG A 59 -32.97 23.70 6.02
CA ARG A 59 -33.14 22.25 5.90
C ARG A 59 -32.55 21.73 4.59
N ALA A 60 -32.77 22.43 3.49
CA ALA A 60 -32.19 22.08 2.19
C ALA A 60 -30.65 22.20 2.22
N ASP A 61 -30.11 23.27 2.81
CA ASP A 61 -28.66 23.45 2.98
C ASP A 61 -28.03 22.28 3.77
N LEU A 62 -28.67 21.84 4.85
CA LEU A 62 -28.21 20.68 5.63
C LEU A 62 -28.22 19.38 4.83
N PHE A 63 -29.22 19.17 3.96
CA PHE A 63 -29.26 18.01 3.08
C PHE A 63 -28.12 18.04 2.06
N LEU A 64 -27.87 19.19 1.43
CA LEU A 64 -26.77 19.36 0.48
C LEU A 64 -25.41 19.19 1.15
N PHE A 65 -25.24 19.72 2.36
CA PHE A 65 -24.05 19.52 3.17
C PHE A 65 -23.79 18.04 3.43
N ARG A 66 -24.81 17.31 3.90
CA ARG A 66 -24.72 15.87 4.17
C ARG A 66 -24.34 15.09 2.91
N ASP A 67 -24.98 15.38 1.79
CA ASP A 67 -24.74 14.71 0.51
C ASP A 67 -23.32 14.97 0.01
N SER A 68 -22.86 16.22 0.07
CA SER A 68 -21.48 16.58 -0.27
C SER A 68 -20.46 15.86 0.61
N LEU A 69 -20.70 15.80 1.93
CA LEU A 69 -19.83 15.09 2.87
C LEU A 69 -19.78 13.59 2.55
N GLN A 70 -20.92 12.96 2.28
CA GLN A 70 -21.00 11.54 1.94
C GLN A 70 -20.24 11.25 0.63
N GLN A 71 -20.44 12.08 -0.40
CA GLN A 71 -19.76 11.92 -1.67
C GLN A 71 -18.23 12.00 -1.53
N ASP A 72 -17.73 12.91 -0.67
CA ASP A 72 -16.30 13.05 -0.45
C ASP A 72 -15.73 11.92 0.42
N ILE A 73 -16.52 11.35 1.36
CA ILE A 73 -16.18 10.12 2.09
C ILE A 73 -16.04 8.95 1.11
N ASP A 74 -17.01 8.75 0.22
CA ASP A 74 -17.02 7.64 -0.73
C ASP A 74 -15.82 7.71 -1.69
N LYS A 75 -15.56 8.89 -2.26
CA LYS A 75 -14.36 9.12 -3.08
C LYS A 75 -13.06 8.82 -2.33
N THR A 76 -13.00 9.20 -1.06
CA THR A 76 -11.82 8.93 -0.22
C THR A 76 -11.66 7.43 0.03
N ALA A 77 -12.74 6.72 0.34
CA ALA A 77 -12.75 5.28 0.54
C ALA A 77 -12.32 4.54 -0.74
N ASP A 78 -12.83 4.94 -1.90
CA ASP A 78 -12.44 4.40 -3.20
C ASP A 78 -10.96 4.64 -3.49
N GLY A 79 -10.47 5.86 -3.20
CA GLY A 79 -9.06 6.21 -3.31
C GLY A 79 -8.16 5.33 -2.43
N VAL A 80 -8.57 5.08 -1.18
CA VAL A 80 -7.86 4.19 -0.25
C VAL A 80 -7.86 2.75 -0.76
N SER A 81 -9.03 2.24 -1.17
CA SER A 81 -9.17 0.90 -1.75
C SER A 81 -8.28 0.70 -2.98
N GLY A 82 -8.24 1.70 -3.88
CA GLY A 82 -7.35 1.70 -5.04
C GLY A 82 -5.87 1.67 -4.66
N LYS A 83 -5.46 2.43 -3.63
CA LYS A 83 -4.09 2.41 -3.11
C LYS A 83 -3.73 1.06 -2.47
N LEU A 84 -4.62 0.48 -1.68
CA LEU A 84 -4.44 -0.85 -1.07
C LEU A 84 -4.26 -1.94 -2.13
N LYS A 85 -5.05 -1.90 -3.21
CA LYS A 85 -4.87 -2.82 -4.35
C LYS A 85 -3.47 -2.70 -4.96
N LYS A 86 -2.96 -1.47 -5.14
CA LYS A 86 -1.59 -1.25 -5.66
C LYS A 86 -0.52 -1.75 -4.70
N ILE A 87 -0.68 -1.53 -3.39
CA ILE A 87 0.24 -2.04 -2.36
C ILE A 87 0.31 -3.57 -2.43
N ASN A 88 -0.83 -4.26 -2.48
CA ASN A 88 -0.89 -5.72 -2.57
C ASN A 88 -0.20 -6.27 -3.84
N VAL A 89 -0.28 -5.56 -4.96
CA VAL A 89 0.45 -5.93 -6.19
C VAL A 89 1.96 -5.78 -5.99
N LEU A 90 2.41 -4.64 -5.45
CA LEU A 90 3.83 -4.37 -5.19
C LEU A 90 4.42 -5.38 -4.19
N GLU A 91 3.68 -5.77 -3.16
CA GLU A 91 4.12 -6.80 -2.21
C GLU A 91 4.30 -8.16 -2.86
N LYS A 92 3.35 -8.56 -3.74
CA LYS A 92 3.46 -9.81 -4.52
C LYS A 92 4.66 -9.79 -5.45
N ASP A 93 4.88 -8.68 -6.14
CA ASP A 93 6.02 -8.51 -7.05
C ASP A 93 7.34 -8.53 -6.29
N ASN A 94 7.42 -7.86 -5.13
CA ASN A 94 8.60 -7.89 -4.27
C ASN A 94 8.90 -9.32 -3.79
N ALA A 95 7.88 -10.07 -3.35
CA ALA A 95 8.04 -11.47 -2.96
C ALA A 95 8.54 -12.34 -4.13
N LYS A 96 8.08 -12.09 -5.35
CA LYS A 96 8.56 -12.79 -6.55
C LYS A 96 10.01 -12.45 -6.86
N ILE A 97 10.40 -11.18 -6.79
CA ILE A 97 11.78 -10.71 -6.99
C ILE A 97 12.71 -11.36 -5.96
N MET A 98 12.33 -11.36 -4.68
CA MET A 98 13.12 -12.00 -3.62
C MET A 98 13.32 -13.50 -3.87
N LYS A 99 12.29 -14.22 -4.35
CA LYS A 99 12.43 -15.63 -4.73
C LYS A 99 13.42 -15.81 -5.89
N ILE A 100 13.37 -14.94 -6.90
CA ILE A 100 14.29 -14.97 -8.04
C ILE A 100 15.72 -14.69 -7.56
N LEU A 101 15.90 -13.68 -6.71
CA LEU A 101 17.20 -13.32 -6.14
C LEU A 101 17.81 -14.50 -5.38
N ASN A 102 17.06 -15.09 -4.46
CA ASN A 102 17.51 -16.26 -3.69
C ASN A 102 17.84 -17.44 -4.61
N SER A 103 17.04 -17.66 -5.66
CA SER A 103 17.33 -18.70 -6.65
C SER A 103 18.63 -18.43 -7.43
N LEU A 104 18.92 -17.17 -7.77
CA LEU A 104 20.14 -16.80 -8.48
C LEU A 104 21.35 -16.90 -7.57
N GLU A 105 21.21 -16.50 -6.31
CA GLU A 105 22.25 -16.64 -5.29
C GLU A 105 22.59 -18.11 -5.03
N ASN A 106 21.59 -18.97 -4.86
CA ASN A 106 21.79 -20.41 -4.72
C ASN A 106 22.48 -21.02 -5.94
N LYS A 107 22.10 -20.60 -7.17
CA LYS A 107 22.78 -21.03 -8.40
C LYS A 107 24.23 -20.58 -8.44
N LYS A 108 24.52 -19.35 -8.03
CA LYS A 108 25.88 -18.81 -7.94
C LYS A 108 26.71 -19.62 -6.94
N LEU A 109 26.19 -19.85 -5.74
CA LEU A 109 26.88 -20.64 -4.71
C LEU A 109 27.13 -22.08 -5.18
N GLY A 110 26.14 -22.70 -5.83
CA GLY A 110 26.29 -24.03 -6.44
C GLY A 110 27.37 -24.06 -7.53
N ALA A 111 27.40 -23.07 -8.42
CA ALA A 111 28.42 -22.97 -9.46
C ALA A 111 29.83 -22.78 -8.88
N VAL A 112 29.98 -21.98 -7.83
CA VAL A 112 31.26 -21.80 -7.11
C VAL A 112 31.69 -23.11 -6.45
N GLY A 113 30.76 -23.83 -5.80
CA GLY A 113 31.01 -25.15 -5.23
C GLY A 113 31.52 -26.13 -6.29
N MET A 114 30.77 -26.28 -7.39
CA MET A 114 31.16 -27.17 -8.50
C MET A 114 32.52 -26.82 -9.11
N PHE A 115 32.84 -25.52 -9.21
CA PHE A 115 34.14 -25.08 -9.69
C PHE A 115 35.27 -25.49 -8.75
N ASN A 116 35.07 -25.31 -7.44
CA ASN A 116 36.04 -25.73 -6.43
C ASN A 116 36.24 -27.25 -6.43
N ASP A 117 35.16 -28.03 -6.45
CA ASP A 117 35.21 -29.49 -6.53
C ASP A 117 35.94 -29.96 -7.79
N SER A 118 35.65 -29.32 -8.94
CA SER A 118 36.32 -29.63 -10.21
C SER A 118 37.83 -29.38 -10.14
N LYS A 119 38.23 -28.29 -9.48
CA LYS A 119 39.65 -27.95 -9.26
C LYS A 119 40.32 -28.97 -8.34
N GLU A 120 39.66 -29.39 -7.28
CA GLU A 120 40.19 -30.39 -6.35
C GLU A 120 40.36 -31.75 -7.04
N ILE A 121 39.33 -32.22 -7.75
CA ILE A 121 39.38 -33.47 -8.53
C ILE A 121 40.51 -33.41 -9.56
N TYR A 122 40.65 -32.30 -10.28
CA TYR A 122 41.73 -32.12 -11.24
C TYR A 122 43.11 -32.26 -10.59
N ASN A 123 43.32 -31.59 -9.46
CA ASN A 123 44.58 -31.67 -8.72
C ASN A 123 44.85 -33.08 -8.20
N MET A 124 43.82 -33.78 -7.69
CA MET A 124 43.93 -35.17 -7.24
C MET A 124 44.37 -36.09 -8.39
N ARG A 125 43.72 -35.98 -9.56
CA ARG A 125 44.09 -36.74 -10.76
C ARG A 125 45.50 -36.43 -11.24
N LEU A 126 45.92 -35.17 -11.17
CA LEU A 126 47.28 -34.78 -11.51
C LEU A 126 48.31 -35.43 -10.57
N SER A 127 48.05 -35.42 -9.27
CA SER A 127 48.89 -36.10 -8.27
C SER A 127 48.94 -37.62 -8.46
N GLU A 128 47.80 -38.26 -8.76
CA GLU A 128 47.74 -39.69 -9.11
C GLU A 128 48.62 -40.00 -10.33
N ASN A 129 48.53 -39.19 -11.39
CA ASN A 129 49.34 -39.36 -12.60
C ASN A 129 50.84 -39.24 -12.30
N TRP A 130 51.25 -38.28 -11.47
CA TRP A 130 52.64 -38.15 -11.03
C TRP A 130 53.11 -39.38 -10.23
N LEU A 131 52.26 -39.90 -9.36
CA LEU A 131 52.57 -41.10 -8.58
C LEU A 131 52.75 -42.33 -9.48
N TYR A 132 51.87 -42.51 -10.47
CA TYR A 132 52.02 -43.58 -11.47
C TYR A 132 53.30 -43.41 -12.29
N PHE A 133 53.59 -42.19 -12.75
CA PHE A 133 54.80 -41.90 -13.51
C PHE A 133 56.07 -42.27 -12.73
N LEU A 134 56.16 -41.82 -11.47
CA LEU A 134 57.30 -42.15 -10.59
C LEU A 134 57.38 -43.65 -10.28
N SER A 135 56.23 -44.33 -10.12
CA SER A 135 56.19 -45.77 -9.86
C SER A 135 56.72 -46.57 -11.06
N ILE A 136 56.33 -46.19 -12.29
CA ILE A 136 56.81 -46.81 -13.53
C ILE A 136 58.33 -46.61 -13.67
N LEU A 137 58.81 -45.38 -13.44
CA LEU A 137 60.25 -45.10 -13.46
C LEU A 137 61.02 -45.91 -12.40
N GLY A 138 60.49 -46.00 -11.18
CA GLY A 138 61.10 -46.77 -10.10
C GLY A 138 61.23 -48.24 -10.44
N VAL A 139 60.14 -48.88 -10.89
CA VAL A 139 60.16 -50.29 -11.30
C VAL A 139 61.10 -50.51 -12.49
N SER A 140 61.07 -49.64 -13.49
CA SER A 140 61.93 -49.74 -14.67
C SER A 140 63.41 -49.63 -14.31
N TYR A 141 63.75 -48.72 -13.39
CA TYR A 141 65.10 -48.57 -12.87
C TYR A 141 65.55 -49.81 -12.07
N SER A 142 64.70 -50.36 -11.21
CA SER A 142 65.01 -51.58 -10.45
C SER A 142 65.29 -52.77 -11.38
N ILE A 143 64.50 -52.93 -12.45
CA ILE A 143 64.73 -53.97 -13.47
C ILE A 143 66.07 -53.75 -14.17
N TYR A 144 66.36 -52.52 -14.60
CA TYR A 144 67.63 -52.18 -15.23
C TYR A 144 68.84 -52.45 -14.32
N ALA A 145 68.79 -52.00 -13.07
CA ALA A 145 69.85 -52.21 -12.10
C ALA A 145 70.09 -53.71 -11.85
N HIS A 146 69.03 -54.50 -11.67
CA HIS A 146 69.14 -55.95 -11.47
C HIS A 146 69.71 -56.67 -12.71
N SER A 147 69.38 -56.21 -13.91
CA SER A 147 69.93 -56.78 -15.15
C SER A 147 71.44 -56.56 -15.26
N LYS A 148 71.96 -55.44 -14.75
CA LYS A 148 73.39 -55.10 -14.84
C LYS A 148 74.26 -55.87 -13.83
N THR A 149 73.72 -56.30 -12.70
CA THR A 149 74.47 -57.07 -11.68
C THR A 149 74.62 -58.55 -12.01
N ASN A 150 73.82 -59.08 -12.94
CA ASN A 150 73.84 -60.49 -13.35
C ASN A 150 74.73 -60.77 -14.59
N TYR A 151 75.53 -59.78 -15.02
CA TYR A 151 76.58 -59.90 -16.04
C TYR A 151 77.93 -59.47 -15.44
#